data_AF-A0A926VZ05-F1
#
_entry.id   AF-A0A926VZ05-F1
#
_cell.length_a   1.000
_cell.length_b   1.000
_cell.length_c   1.000
_cell.angle_alpha   90.00
_cell.angle_beta   90.00
_cell.angle_gamma   90.00
#
_symmetry.space_group_name_H-M   'P 1'
#
loop_
_entity.id
_entity.type
_entity.pdbx_description
1 polymer ?
#
loop_
_entity_poly.entity_id
_entity_poly.type
_entity_poly.pdbx_seq_one_letter_code
_entity_poly.pdbx_strand_id
1 'polypeptide(L)'
;MLTLNCSETTSAIDYSNLNISIQETFAAIDRFEWQVSDELRLMRDNKYYRDGRYTSFEDYCEKELTKHGGYRKVKDLFAAKRVVETLPEDLRGKITKPSQTRSLLRLVKTPDKLEQAVAIAAKEKPFPTAADFAKAVQQVAPTVKRAAKTENPKTQLCNSVTVSSPEHARYGESGVIEADAPNHWQQIVTFADGERLLINNADLDAPSVPFPRERTYPAEYSEAIAAIEERHKQELERLSQELRIGLQTEANARAEEQTKEQVESLQKLFKQQKEENIQLQQRLSEMEGLRKLEAENQQLQQRIQELEHAVEQRPSQQWGNTMTQQATKALNKQVKQALEKTIDLRSLAQEPPKENAQECLRLMGMALKNLASAMNNAQALEAAAIILGSEPTPTAIAYRAEQLEMLPQAVSDIRQVLAKPGCTWQEFWDVAQEYEVIKSDYLAELTTQETDLITALQKASSQPDTIGIGSIVAHADPYRTLYVQRGEVVEDLGEELVVAWDHWRNQSKKTDRYFRDELRFWQG
;
A
#
# COMPACT_ATOMS: atom_id res chain seq x y z
N MET A 1 24.11 -17.82 20.92
CA MET A 1 24.87 -19.07 20.72
C MET A 1 23.89 -20.12 20.21
N LEU A 2 23.57 -20.07 18.93
CA LEU A 2 22.86 -21.14 18.22
C LEU A 2 23.94 -21.89 17.45
N THR A 3 24.15 -23.16 17.81
CA THR A 3 25.10 -24.07 17.17
C THR A 3 24.51 -24.55 15.86
N LEU A 4 24.96 -23.99 14.74
CA LEU A 4 24.73 -24.53 13.40
C LEU A 4 25.74 -25.64 13.15
N ASN A 5 25.34 -26.89 13.36
CA ASN A 5 26.00 -28.05 12.78
C ASN A 5 25.24 -28.38 11.49
N CYS A 6 25.72 -27.89 10.35
CA CYS A 6 25.33 -28.44 9.05
C CYS A 6 26.57 -29.09 8.45
N SER A 7 26.55 -30.43 8.43
CA SER A 7 27.53 -31.27 7.76
C SER A 7 27.58 -30.97 6.27
N GLU A 8 28.80 -30.90 5.76
CA GLU A 8 29.18 -30.83 4.36
C GLU A 8 28.41 -31.84 3.52
N THR A 9 27.57 -31.36 2.59
CA THR A 9 27.28 -32.08 1.35
C THR A 9 26.82 -31.07 0.32
N THR A 10 27.53 -31.03 -0.80
CA THR A 10 27.27 -30.20 -1.98
C THR A 10 25.93 -30.58 -2.60
N SER A 11 24.87 -29.91 -2.18
CA SER A 11 23.57 -29.90 -2.86
C SER A 11 23.05 -28.46 -2.92
N ALA A 12 22.40 -28.10 -4.03
CA ALA A 12 21.88 -26.77 -4.33
C ALA A 12 21.31 -26.07 -3.09
N ILE A 13 21.67 -24.79 -2.90
CA ILE A 13 21.23 -23.95 -1.78
C ILE A 13 19.70 -24.02 -1.71
N ASP A 14 19.20 -24.67 -0.67
CA ASP A 14 17.77 -24.85 -0.47
C ASP A 14 17.18 -23.56 0.08
N TYR A 15 16.71 -22.70 -0.83
CA TYR A 15 16.10 -21.40 -0.52
C TYR A 15 14.90 -21.49 0.44
N SER A 16 14.31 -22.68 0.61
CA SER A 16 13.25 -22.89 1.60
C SER A 16 13.77 -22.74 3.04
N ASN A 17 14.97 -23.26 3.34
CA ASN A 17 15.60 -23.13 4.65
C ASN A 17 16.01 -21.69 4.95
N LEU A 18 16.47 -20.95 3.92
CA LEU A 18 16.76 -19.53 4.04
C LEU A 18 15.49 -18.73 4.34
N ASN A 19 14.40 -19.02 3.62
CA ASN A 19 13.12 -18.32 3.80
C ASN A 19 12.51 -18.60 5.19
N ILE A 20 12.59 -19.85 5.67
CA ILE A 20 12.17 -20.21 7.03
C ILE A 20 13.02 -19.46 8.07
N SER A 21 14.36 -19.43 7.91
CA SER A 21 15.23 -18.67 8.81
C SER A 21 14.91 -17.17 8.81
N ILE A 22 14.59 -16.59 7.65
CA ILE A 22 14.19 -15.18 7.53
C ILE A 22 12.86 -14.94 8.26
N GLN A 23 11.86 -15.79 8.05
CA GLN A 23 10.58 -15.71 8.75
C GLN A 23 10.73 -15.86 10.26
N GLU A 24 11.59 -16.77 10.72
CA GLU A 24 11.91 -16.93 12.14
C GLU A 24 12.60 -15.68 12.70
N THR A 25 13.48 -15.02 11.93
CA THR A 25 14.10 -13.77 12.36
C THR A 25 13.10 -12.63 12.46
N PHE A 26 12.18 -12.47 11.51
CA PHE A 26 11.13 -11.46 11.59
C PHE A 26 10.19 -11.73 12.76
N ALA A 27 9.73 -12.98 12.94
CA ALA A 27 8.90 -13.34 14.08
C ALA A 27 9.62 -13.13 15.43
N ALA A 28 10.95 -13.29 15.48
CA ALA A 28 11.74 -12.99 16.67
C ALA A 28 11.84 -11.47 16.93
N ILE A 29 11.95 -10.66 15.87
CA ILE A 29 11.95 -9.20 15.95
C ILE A 29 10.58 -8.71 16.44
N ASP A 30 9.48 -9.19 15.86
CA ASP A 30 8.12 -8.80 16.27
C ASP A 30 7.86 -9.12 17.75
N ARG A 31 8.29 -10.30 18.21
CA ARG A 31 8.20 -10.67 19.63
C ARG A 31 9.05 -9.76 20.51
N PHE A 32 10.22 -9.34 20.04
CA PHE A 32 11.09 -8.42 20.78
C PHE A 32 10.47 -7.02 20.87
N GLU A 33 9.96 -6.47 19.77
CA GLU A 33 9.28 -5.17 19.74
C GLU A 33 8.06 -5.14 20.66
N TRP A 34 7.28 -6.22 20.66
CA TRP A 34 6.13 -6.36 21.54
C TRP A 34 6.55 -6.36 23.02
N GLN A 35 7.58 -7.12 23.37
CA GLN A 35 8.14 -7.15 24.74
C GLN A 35 8.70 -5.77 25.17
N VAL A 36 9.42 -5.09 24.28
CA VAL A 36 9.99 -3.76 24.54
C VAL A 36 8.89 -2.74 24.77
N SER A 37 7.84 -2.77 23.94
CA SER A 37 6.71 -1.85 24.03
C SER A 37 5.95 -2.02 25.35
N ASP A 38 5.71 -3.26 25.76
CA ASP A 38 5.04 -3.55 27.03
C ASP A 38 5.89 -3.15 28.24
N GLU A 39 7.21 -3.40 28.21
CA GLU A 39 8.11 -2.96 29.28
C GLU A 39 8.21 -1.44 29.36
N LEU A 40 8.23 -0.72 28.22
CA LEU A 40 8.22 0.74 28.18
C LEU A 40 6.91 1.32 28.71
N ARG A 41 5.76 0.72 28.39
CA ARG A 41 4.46 1.10 28.96
C ARG A 41 4.44 0.92 30.47
N LEU A 42 4.87 -0.24 30.97
CA LEU A 42 4.98 -0.49 32.41
C LEU A 42 5.94 0.49 33.10
N MET A 43 7.03 0.87 32.43
CA MET A 43 8.00 1.85 32.94
C MET A 43 7.39 3.25 33.05
N ARG A 44 6.62 3.67 32.04
CA ARG A 44 5.88 4.93 32.02
C ARG A 44 4.80 4.97 33.09
N ASP A 45 3.93 3.97 33.12
CA ASP A 45 2.73 3.94 33.96
C ASP A 45 3.12 3.91 35.46
N ASN A 46 4.19 3.19 35.79
CA ASN A 46 4.72 3.12 37.16
C ASN A 46 5.80 4.17 37.48
N LYS A 47 6.05 5.11 36.56
CA LYS A 47 6.94 6.28 36.73
C LYS A 47 8.42 5.97 37.06
N TYR A 48 8.94 4.87 36.54
CA TYR A 48 10.29 4.38 36.86
C TYR A 48 11.42 5.26 36.31
N TYR A 49 11.13 6.08 35.29
CA TYR A 49 12.07 7.09 34.77
C TYR A 49 12.54 8.08 35.85
N ARG A 50 11.76 8.29 36.92
CA ARG A 50 12.14 9.17 38.04
C ARG A 50 13.32 8.62 38.85
N ASP A 51 13.46 7.31 38.96
CA ASP A 51 14.58 6.66 39.68
C ASP A 51 15.92 6.93 38.97
N GLY A 52 15.87 7.18 37.66
CA GLY A 52 17.01 7.63 36.85
C GLY A 52 17.31 9.14 36.93
N ARG A 53 16.57 9.91 37.75
CA ARG A 53 16.61 11.39 37.84
C ARG A 53 16.11 12.12 36.59
N TYR A 54 15.23 11.52 35.81
CA TYR A 54 14.58 12.18 34.67
C TYR A 54 13.26 12.83 35.09
N THR A 55 12.96 13.99 34.52
CA THR A 55 11.79 14.81 34.89
C THR A 55 10.51 14.29 34.26
N SER A 56 10.57 13.81 33.02
CA SER A 56 9.46 13.15 32.31
C SER A 56 9.92 11.86 31.63
N PHE A 57 8.94 11.05 31.19
CA PHE A 57 9.23 9.83 30.44
C PHE A 57 9.78 10.17 29.05
N GLU A 58 9.30 11.26 28.42
CA GLU A 58 9.85 11.74 27.15
C GLU A 58 11.32 12.15 27.30
N ASP A 59 11.68 12.89 28.36
CA ASP A 59 13.06 13.30 28.64
C ASP A 59 14.00 12.11 28.86
N TYR A 60 13.49 11.03 29.48
CA TYR A 60 14.20 9.77 29.60
C TYR A 60 14.42 9.13 28.23
N CYS A 61 13.38 8.99 27.43
CA CYS A 61 13.45 8.35 26.11
C CYS A 61 14.43 9.09 25.21
N GLU A 62 14.35 10.42 25.11
CA GLU A 62 15.23 11.23 24.28
C GLU A 62 16.70 11.11 24.69
N LYS A 63 17.01 11.22 25.99
CA LYS A 63 18.40 11.19 26.49
C LYS A 63 19.02 9.79 26.50
N GLU A 64 18.22 8.75 26.66
CA GLU A 64 18.72 7.36 26.69
C GLU A 64 18.78 6.72 25.31
N LEU A 65 17.84 7.04 24.40
CA LEU A 65 17.91 6.62 23.00
C LEU A 65 19.14 7.23 22.33
N THR A 66 19.41 8.52 22.55
CA THR A 66 20.58 9.21 21.97
C THR A 66 21.92 8.75 22.53
N LYS A 67 21.99 8.33 23.79
CA LYS A 67 23.27 8.00 24.45
C LYS A 67 23.66 6.53 24.41
N HIS A 68 22.70 5.60 24.39
CA HIS A 68 22.96 4.18 24.61
C HIS A 68 22.25 3.23 23.63
N GLY A 69 21.53 3.73 22.62
CA GLY A 69 20.82 2.86 21.67
C GLY A 69 19.62 2.11 22.27
N GLY A 70 19.00 2.65 23.32
CA GLY A 70 17.53 2.62 23.43
C GLY A 70 16.81 1.65 24.37
N TYR A 71 17.35 0.49 24.75
CA TYR A 71 16.54 -0.47 25.54
C TYR A 71 17.28 -1.11 26.73
N ARG A 72 18.60 -1.17 26.68
CA ARG A 72 19.40 -1.89 27.70
C ARG A 72 19.23 -1.33 29.12
N LYS A 73 19.16 0.00 29.26
CA LYS A 73 19.02 0.65 30.57
C LYS A 73 17.59 0.58 31.10
N VAL A 74 16.57 0.61 30.22
CA VAL A 74 15.17 0.34 30.58
C VAL A 74 15.05 -1.04 31.20
N LYS A 75 15.60 -2.03 30.49
CA LYS A 75 15.65 -3.42 30.95
C LYS A 75 16.37 -3.55 32.28
N ASP A 76 17.54 -2.92 32.45
CA ASP A 76 18.30 -2.98 33.70
C ASP A 76 17.56 -2.30 34.88
N LEU A 77 16.86 -1.19 34.65
CA LEU A 77 16.04 -0.51 35.66
C LEU A 77 14.80 -1.33 36.05
N PHE A 78 14.10 -1.85 35.06
CA PHE A 78 12.92 -2.70 35.28
C PHE A 78 13.29 -3.98 36.01
N ALA A 79 14.39 -4.61 35.58
CA ALA A 79 14.97 -5.78 36.21
C ALA A 79 15.34 -5.50 37.68
N ALA A 80 16.01 -4.37 37.95
CA ALA A 80 16.36 -3.98 39.31
C ALA A 80 15.13 -3.79 40.19
N LYS A 81 14.08 -3.17 39.66
CA LYS A 81 12.86 -2.93 40.41
C LYS A 81 12.07 -4.21 40.70
N ARG A 82 12.01 -5.14 39.75
CA ARG A 82 11.44 -6.48 39.98
C ARG A 82 12.11 -7.19 41.15
N VAL A 83 13.44 -7.12 41.24
CA VAL A 83 14.19 -7.68 42.37
C VAL A 83 13.80 -6.98 43.69
N VAL A 84 13.70 -5.65 43.69
CA VAL A 84 13.35 -4.86 44.88
C VAL A 84 11.89 -5.11 45.33
N GLU A 85 10.95 -5.22 44.40
CA GLU A 85 9.54 -5.48 44.71
C GLU A 85 9.31 -6.87 45.30
N THR A 86 10.06 -7.88 44.83
CA THR A 86 10.03 -9.24 45.38
C THR A 86 10.70 -9.38 46.75
N LEU A 87 11.40 -8.35 47.24
CA LEU A 87 12.03 -8.36 48.55
C LEU A 87 11.11 -7.78 49.64
N PRO A 88 11.17 -8.30 50.88
CA PRO A 88 10.55 -7.70 52.05
C PRO A 88 11.06 -6.28 52.30
N GLU A 89 10.23 -5.41 52.88
CA GLU A 89 10.52 -3.98 53.06
C GLU A 89 11.86 -3.71 53.77
N ASP A 90 12.24 -4.55 54.73
CA ASP A 90 13.47 -4.44 55.51
C ASP A 90 14.77 -4.60 54.68
N LEU A 91 14.69 -5.31 53.54
CA LEU A 91 15.83 -5.62 52.69
C LEU A 91 15.92 -4.74 51.44
N ARG A 92 14.85 -4.00 51.11
CA ARG A 92 14.80 -3.09 49.94
C ARG A 92 15.86 -2.00 50.00
N GLY A 93 16.10 -1.44 51.19
CA GLY A 93 17.09 -0.38 51.41
C GLY A 93 18.55 -0.80 51.25
N LYS A 94 18.84 -2.10 51.05
CA LYS A 94 20.20 -2.64 50.87
C LYS A 94 20.69 -2.60 49.42
N ILE A 95 19.78 -2.41 48.47
CA ILE A 95 20.09 -2.26 47.05
C ILE A 95 20.06 -0.77 46.71
N THR A 96 21.22 -0.19 46.45
CA THR A 96 21.36 1.25 46.21
C THR A 96 21.51 1.61 44.73
N LYS A 97 21.93 0.65 43.89
CA LYS A 97 22.13 0.85 42.45
C LYS A 97 21.47 -0.26 41.63
N PRO A 98 20.83 0.07 40.49
CA PRO A 98 20.24 -0.93 39.59
C PRO A 98 21.22 -2.00 39.13
N SER A 99 22.48 -1.63 38.90
CA SER A 99 23.54 -2.54 38.46
C SER A 99 23.88 -3.67 39.46
N GLN A 100 23.54 -3.51 40.74
CA GLN A 100 23.74 -4.54 41.78
C GLN A 100 22.79 -5.73 41.62
N THR A 101 21.67 -5.54 40.94
CA THR A 101 20.57 -6.53 40.87
C THR A 101 20.77 -7.61 39.80
N ARG A 102 21.74 -7.44 38.90
CA ARG A 102 21.91 -8.30 37.72
C ARG A 102 22.09 -9.77 38.07
N SER A 103 22.88 -10.07 39.10
CA SER A 103 23.08 -11.44 39.59
C SER A 103 21.86 -12.00 40.32
N LEU A 104 21.04 -11.13 40.92
CA LEU A 104 19.85 -11.47 41.70
C LEU A 104 18.64 -11.81 40.82
N LEU A 105 18.60 -11.31 39.57
CA LEU A 105 17.49 -11.53 38.65
C LEU A 105 17.09 -12.99 38.43
N ARG A 106 18.07 -13.89 38.42
CA ARG A 106 17.82 -15.32 38.24
C ARG A 106 17.04 -15.94 39.40
N LEU A 107 17.06 -15.29 40.57
CA LEU A 107 16.38 -15.73 41.78
C LEU A 107 15.01 -15.07 41.98
N VAL A 108 14.58 -14.16 41.10
CA VAL A 108 13.26 -13.50 41.17
C VAL A 108 12.10 -14.51 41.08
N LYS A 109 12.30 -15.64 40.40
CA LYS A 109 11.32 -16.74 40.35
C LYS A 109 11.31 -17.62 41.62
N THR A 110 12.25 -17.40 42.55
CA THR A 110 12.44 -18.16 43.79
C THR A 110 12.66 -17.19 44.95
N PRO A 111 11.61 -16.57 45.50
CA PRO A 111 11.71 -15.47 46.46
C PRO A 111 12.51 -15.85 47.71
N ASP A 112 12.32 -17.06 48.25
CA ASP A 112 13.04 -17.53 49.44
C ASP A 112 14.57 -17.52 49.27
N LYS A 113 15.05 -17.88 48.07
CA LYS A 113 16.49 -17.89 47.74
C LYS A 113 17.02 -16.49 47.45
N LEU A 114 16.17 -15.62 46.93
CA LEU A 114 16.49 -14.21 46.72
C LEU A 114 16.71 -13.50 48.05
N GLU A 115 15.80 -13.70 49.00
CA GLU A 115 15.90 -13.16 50.36
C GLU A 115 17.15 -13.65 51.08
N GLN A 116 17.44 -14.96 51.01
CA GLN A 116 18.65 -15.54 51.59
C GLN A 116 19.93 -14.95 50.98
N ALA A 117 19.99 -14.80 49.65
CA ALA A 117 21.15 -14.22 48.98
C ALA A 117 21.38 -12.76 49.37
N VAL A 118 20.31 -11.97 49.53
CA VAL A 118 20.41 -10.56 49.97
C VAL A 118 20.77 -10.46 51.45
N ALA A 119 20.22 -11.33 52.30
CA ALA A 119 20.55 -11.38 53.72
C ALA A 119 22.00 -11.81 53.97
N ILE A 120 22.53 -12.77 53.20
CA ILE A 120 23.94 -13.18 53.28
C ILE A 120 24.86 -12.02 52.89
N ALA A 121 24.59 -11.36 51.76
CA ALA A 121 25.38 -10.21 51.32
C ALA A 121 25.30 -9.03 52.31
N ALA A 122 24.13 -8.78 52.91
CA ALA A 122 23.91 -7.71 53.88
C ALA A 122 24.54 -7.99 55.26
N LYS A 123 24.70 -9.27 55.63
CA LYS A 123 25.42 -9.68 56.85
C LYS A 123 26.93 -9.48 56.70
N GLU A 124 27.50 -9.74 55.52
CA GLU A 124 28.92 -9.52 55.27
C GLU A 124 29.26 -8.03 55.17
N LYS A 125 28.39 -7.22 54.54
CA LYS A 125 28.57 -5.77 54.43
C LYS A 125 27.22 -5.04 54.55
N PRO A 126 27.13 -3.94 55.32
CA PRO A 126 25.89 -3.18 55.48
C PRO A 126 25.39 -2.55 54.16
N PHE A 127 26.30 -2.31 53.19
CA PHE A 127 26.02 -1.86 51.83
C PHE A 127 26.79 -2.73 50.81
N PRO A 128 26.23 -3.85 50.36
CA PRO A 128 26.90 -4.81 49.47
C PRO A 128 27.09 -4.29 48.04
N THR A 129 28.19 -4.67 47.40
CA THR A 129 28.50 -4.35 45.99
C THR A 129 27.98 -5.45 45.06
N ALA A 130 27.89 -5.19 43.75
CA ALA A 130 27.44 -6.18 42.75
C ALA A 130 28.20 -7.52 42.81
N ALA A 131 29.50 -7.49 43.14
CA ALA A 131 30.32 -8.68 43.32
C ALA A 131 29.99 -9.45 44.61
N ASP A 132 29.60 -8.76 45.68
CA ASP A 132 29.20 -9.39 46.94
C ASP A 132 27.87 -10.13 46.75
N PHE A 133 26.92 -9.53 46.03
CA PHE A 133 25.70 -10.23 45.60
C PHE A 133 25.98 -11.40 44.67
N ALA A 134 26.92 -11.28 43.73
CA ALA A 134 27.28 -12.40 42.85
C ALA A 134 27.84 -13.60 43.64
N LYS A 135 28.67 -13.34 44.67
CA LYS A 135 29.20 -14.37 45.58
C LYS A 135 28.10 -15.04 46.39
N ALA A 136 27.23 -14.24 47.03
CA ALA A 136 26.10 -14.77 47.80
C ALA A 136 25.16 -15.61 46.92
N VAL A 137 24.91 -15.14 45.70
CA VAL A 137 24.08 -15.85 44.72
C VAL A 137 24.76 -17.13 44.21
N GLN A 138 26.09 -17.19 44.13
CA GLN A 138 26.84 -18.40 43.79
C GLN A 138 26.88 -19.42 44.94
N GLN A 139 26.83 -18.96 46.20
CA GLN A 139 26.65 -19.83 47.38
C GLN A 139 25.25 -20.44 47.43
N VAL A 140 24.21 -19.65 47.11
CA VAL A 140 22.81 -20.11 47.10
C VAL A 140 22.47 -20.92 45.83
N ALA A 141 23.20 -20.70 44.72
CA ALA A 141 22.99 -21.39 43.44
C ALA A 141 24.28 -21.44 42.54
N PRO A 142 25.16 -22.45 42.66
CA PRO A 142 26.42 -22.50 41.91
C PRO A 142 26.26 -22.81 40.40
N THR A 143 27.18 -22.28 39.58
CA THR A 143 27.25 -22.47 38.10
C THR A 143 28.58 -23.14 37.67
N VAL A 144 28.52 -24.11 36.75
CA VAL A 144 29.67 -24.89 36.24
C VAL A 144 30.35 -24.16 35.05
N LYS A 145 31.68 -23.98 35.06
CA LYS A 145 32.46 -23.36 33.95
C LYS A 145 33.39 -24.39 33.27
N ARG A 146 33.53 -24.36 31.94
CA ARG A 146 34.51 -25.14 31.13
C ARG A 146 35.78 -24.32 30.84
N ALA A 147 36.96 -24.98 30.84
CA ALA A 147 38.30 -24.37 30.75
C ALA A 147 38.96 -24.53 29.35
N ALA A 148 39.84 -23.59 28.97
CA ALA A 148 40.66 -23.61 27.74
C ALA A 148 42.14 -23.93 28.07
N LYS A 149 42.83 -24.67 27.19
CA LYS A 149 44.23 -25.15 27.32
C LYS A 149 45.23 -24.27 26.57
N THR A 150 46.45 -24.16 27.09
CA THR A 150 47.65 -23.50 26.54
C THR A 150 48.75 -24.54 26.25
N GLU A 151 49.58 -24.32 25.23
CA GLU A 151 50.80 -25.10 24.91
C GLU A 151 52.05 -24.18 24.79
N ASN A 152 53.23 -24.74 25.11
CA ASN A 152 54.57 -24.11 25.12
C ASN A 152 55.51 -24.73 24.03
N PRO A 153 56.59 -24.06 23.56
CA PRO A 153 57.44 -24.47 22.42
C PRO A 153 58.83 -25.06 22.81
N LYS A 154 59.57 -25.66 21.84
CA LYS A 154 60.92 -26.25 22.00
C LYS A 154 61.96 -25.80 20.93
N THR A 155 63.05 -25.20 21.43
CA THR A 155 64.52 -25.39 21.22
C THR A 155 65.27 -25.38 19.86
N GLN A 156 66.46 -24.74 19.94
CA GLN A 156 67.56 -24.37 19.00
C GLN A 156 68.45 -25.50 18.40
N LEU A 157 69.17 -25.19 17.31
CA LEU A 157 70.28 -25.94 16.67
C LEU A 157 71.44 -24.96 16.30
N CYS A 158 72.71 -25.31 16.57
CA CYS A 158 73.92 -24.49 16.29
C CYS A 158 74.46 -24.68 14.85
N ASN A 159 74.85 -23.59 14.16
CA ASN A 159 75.36 -23.61 12.77
C ASN A 159 76.68 -22.81 12.63
N SER A 160 77.71 -23.40 12.01
CA SER A 160 78.96 -22.72 11.59
C SER A 160 78.78 -21.95 10.28
N VAL A 161 79.41 -20.78 10.13
CA VAL A 161 79.17 -19.84 8.99
C VAL A 161 80.47 -19.18 8.51
N THR A 162 80.57 -18.89 7.21
CA THR A 162 81.73 -18.25 6.55
C THR A 162 81.37 -16.84 6.08
N VAL A 163 82.30 -15.88 6.08
CA VAL A 163 82.05 -14.52 5.54
C VAL A 163 82.23 -14.51 4.02
N SER A 164 81.15 -14.23 3.29
CA SER A 164 81.06 -14.31 1.82
C SER A 164 81.09 -12.95 1.11
N SER A 165 81.07 -11.83 1.85
CA SER A 165 81.12 -10.49 1.25
C SER A 165 82.57 -10.03 0.99
N PRO A 166 82.96 -9.75 -0.26
CA PRO A 166 84.32 -9.32 -0.62
C PRO A 166 84.66 -7.91 -0.14
N GLU A 167 83.67 -7.13 0.30
CA GLU A 167 83.86 -5.80 0.89
C GLU A 167 84.13 -5.87 2.40
N HIS A 168 83.93 -7.03 3.03
CA HIS A 168 84.15 -7.23 4.46
C HIS A 168 85.64 -7.54 4.74
N ALA A 169 86.19 -6.93 5.80
CA ALA A 169 87.63 -7.04 6.12
C ALA A 169 88.12 -8.48 6.41
N ARG A 170 87.20 -9.38 6.80
CA ARG A 170 87.44 -10.80 7.08
C ARG A 170 86.86 -11.74 6.01
N TYR A 171 86.77 -11.27 4.76
CA TYR A 171 86.27 -12.07 3.63
C TYR A 171 87.02 -13.41 3.52
N GLY A 172 86.28 -14.52 3.45
CA GLY A 172 86.81 -15.87 3.34
C GLY A 172 87.13 -16.56 4.68
N GLU A 173 86.99 -15.88 5.81
CA GLU A 173 87.18 -16.50 7.14
C GLU A 173 85.90 -17.19 7.63
N SER A 174 86.07 -18.29 8.37
CA SER A 174 84.97 -19.08 8.95
C SER A 174 84.90 -18.90 10.47
N GLY A 175 83.67 -18.92 10.99
CA GLY A 175 83.40 -18.76 12.42
C GLY A 175 82.15 -19.51 12.87
N VAL A 176 81.91 -19.51 14.18
CA VAL A 176 80.80 -20.23 14.81
C VAL A 176 79.83 -19.23 15.45
N ILE A 177 78.53 -19.46 15.21
CA ILE A 177 77.45 -18.72 15.88
C ILE A 177 77.09 -19.48 17.15
N GLU A 178 77.67 -19.04 18.27
CA GLU A 178 77.45 -19.66 19.58
C GLU A 178 76.29 -19.01 20.36
N ALA A 179 75.81 -17.85 19.93
CA ALA A 179 74.80 -17.05 20.63
C ALA A 179 73.58 -16.75 19.75
N ASP A 180 72.42 -16.57 20.38
CA ASP A 180 71.21 -16.10 19.69
C ASP A 180 71.47 -14.75 19.02
N ALA A 181 70.94 -14.60 17.79
CA ALA A 181 71.12 -13.39 17.01
C ALA A 181 70.55 -12.16 17.75
N PRO A 182 71.31 -11.05 17.87
CA PRO A 182 70.82 -9.85 18.55
C PRO A 182 69.67 -9.17 17.78
N ASN A 183 69.57 -9.39 16.47
CA ASN A 183 68.46 -8.92 15.65
C ASN A 183 68.29 -9.81 14.41
N HIS A 184 67.17 -9.68 13.71
CA HIS A 184 66.82 -10.45 12.52
C HIS A 184 67.82 -10.30 11.36
N TRP A 185 68.58 -9.19 11.30
CA TRP A 185 69.48 -8.88 10.19
C TRP A 185 70.98 -9.08 10.50
N GLN A 186 71.34 -9.40 11.75
CA GLN A 186 72.73 -9.46 12.19
C GLN A 186 72.97 -10.65 13.11
N GLN A 187 74.16 -11.24 13.01
CA GLN A 187 74.61 -12.36 13.83
C GLN A 187 75.96 -12.07 14.47
N ILE A 188 76.15 -12.60 15.67
CA ILE A 188 77.45 -12.55 16.35
C ILE A 188 78.21 -13.80 15.95
N VAL A 189 79.29 -13.62 15.20
CA VAL A 189 80.15 -14.70 14.75
C VAL A 189 81.44 -14.66 15.56
N THR A 190 81.83 -15.80 16.12
CA THR A 190 83.11 -15.97 16.82
C THR A 190 84.10 -16.63 15.87
N PHE A 191 85.23 -15.96 15.60
CA PHE A 191 86.28 -16.45 14.70
C PHE A 191 87.34 -17.28 15.44
N ALA A 192 88.18 -17.99 14.69
CA ALA A 192 89.24 -18.85 15.23
C ALA A 192 90.25 -18.11 16.13
N ASP A 193 90.40 -16.79 15.96
CA ASP A 193 91.27 -15.94 16.78
C ASP A 193 90.65 -15.59 18.15
N GLY A 194 89.41 -16.01 18.41
CA GLY A 194 88.65 -15.72 19.63
C GLY A 194 87.91 -14.38 19.61
N GLU A 195 88.06 -13.57 18.56
CA GLU A 195 87.33 -12.32 18.37
C GLU A 195 85.87 -12.55 17.99
N ARG A 196 84.95 -11.80 18.63
CA ARG A 196 83.51 -11.82 18.39
C ARG A 196 83.09 -10.57 17.64
N LEU A 197 82.57 -10.73 16.43
CA LEU A 197 82.13 -9.62 15.60
C LEU A 197 80.65 -9.75 15.25
N LEU A 198 79.99 -8.59 15.20
CA LEU A 198 78.63 -8.46 14.74
C LEU A 198 78.67 -8.29 13.21
N ILE A 199 78.15 -9.27 12.49
CA ILE A 199 78.20 -9.30 11.02
C ILE A 199 76.76 -9.29 10.50
N ASN A 200 76.52 -8.55 9.41
CA ASN A 200 75.22 -8.58 8.75
C ASN A 200 75.01 -9.94 8.10
N ASN A 201 73.78 -10.45 8.19
CA ASN A 201 73.44 -11.75 7.64
C ASN A 201 73.55 -11.78 6.09
N ALA A 202 73.60 -10.62 5.43
CA ALA A 202 73.83 -10.50 3.99
C ALA A 202 75.30 -10.76 3.59
N ASP A 203 76.24 -10.63 4.54
CA ASP A 203 77.68 -10.77 4.31
C ASP A 203 78.21 -12.18 4.65
N LEU A 204 77.32 -13.09 5.01
CA LEU A 204 77.60 -14.45 5.46
C LEU A 204 77.12 -15.50 4.43
N ASP A 205 77.87 -16.59 4.29
CA ASP A 205 77.57 -17.71 3.39
C ASP A 205 76.52 -18.63 4.04
N ALA A 206 75.27 -18.52 3.59
CA ALA A 206 74.12 -19.05 4.33
C ALA A 206 73.33 -20.15 3.59
N PRO A 207 73.53 -21.43 3.93
CA PRO A 207 72.45 -22.43 3.97
C PRO A 207 71.79 -22.50 5.37
N SER A 208 72.32 -21.79 6.36
CA SER A 208 72.00 -21.99 7.78
C SER A 208 71.30 -20.80 8.46
N VAL A 209 70.97 -19.74 7.74
CA VAL A 209 70.25 -18.56 8.25
C VAL A 209 68.94 -18.40 7.49
N PRO A 210 67.76 -18.57 8.12
CA PRO A 210 66.48 -18.45 7.43
C PRO A 210 66.20 -16.99 7.10
N PHE A 211 66.35 -16.60 5.83
CA PHE A 211 65.92 -15.31 5.31
C PHE A 211 64.61 -15.47 4.54
N PRO A 212 63.44 -15.09 5.09
CA PRO A 212 62.31 -14.70 4.27
C PRO A 212 62.40 -13.18 4.01
N ARG A 213 62.66 -12.79 2.76
CA ARG A 213 62.70 -11.37 2.32
C ARG A 213 61.33 -10.67 2.35
N GLU A 214 60.25 -11.42 2.57
CA GLU A 214 58.88 -10.91 2.66
C GLU A 214 58.27 -11.38 3.99
N ARG A 215 57.50 -10.52 4.66
CA ARG A 215 56.61 -10.99 5.72
C ARG A 215 55.55 -11.87 5.06
N THR A 216 55.79 -13.17 5.03
CA THR A 216 54.79 -14.16 4.62
C THR A 216 53.74 -14.20 5.73
N TYR A 217 52.72 -13.34 5.62
CA TYR A 217 51.55 -13.46 6.47
C TYR A 217 50.85 -14.79 6.12
N PRO A 218 50.40 -15.57 7.12
CA PRO A 218 49.60 -16.75 6.88
C PRO A 218 48.43 -16.44 5.94
N ALA A 219 48.12 -17.34 5.01
CA ALA A 219 47.01 -17.20 4.05
C ALA A 219 45.65 -16.95 4.75
N GLU A 220 45.53 -17.41 5.99
CA GLU A 220 44.39 -17.16 6.89
C GLU A 220 44.08 -15.66 7.06
N TYR A 221 45.10 -14.78 7.03
CA TYR A 221 44.88 -13.34 7.16
C TYR A 221 44.31 -12.73 5.88
N SER A 222 44.76 -13.16 4.70
CA SER A 222 44.18 -12.70 3.43
C SER A 222 42.75 -13.17 3.27
N GLU A 223 42.45 -14.41 3.66
CA GLU A 223 41.09 -14.94 3.65
C GLU A 223 40.20 -14.23 4.67
N ALA A 224 40.72 -13.94 5.87
CA ALA A 224 39.98 -13.17 6.87
C ALA A 224 39.68 -11.73 6.42
N ILE A 225 40.62 -11.07 5.74
CA ILE A 225 40.42 -9.72 5.19
C ILE A 225 39.35 -9.76 4.08
N ALA A 226 39.44 -10.71 3.15
CA ALA A 226 38.45 -10.86 2.08
C ALA A 226 37.04 -11.16 2.64
N ALA A 227 36.94 -12.06 3.63
CA ALA A 227 35.68 -12.36 4.29
C ALA A 227 35.07 -11.15 5.03
N ILE A 228 35.91 -10.28 5.60
CA ILE A 228 35.44 -9.03 6.23
C ILE A 228 34.95 -8.04 5.17
N GLU A 229 35.67 -7.89 4.06
CA GLU A 229 35.26 -6.99 2.97
C GLU A 229 33.93 -7.42 2.33
N GLU A 230 33.73 -8.73 2.13
CA GLU A 230 32.46 -9.25 1.63
C GLU A 230 31.30 -8.99 2.59
N ARG A 231 31.51 -9.22 3.89
CA ARG A 231 30.50 -8.90 4.91
C ARG A 231 30.14 -7.42 4.91
N HIS A 232 31.13 -6.53 4.83
CA HIS A 232 30.87 -5.09 4.79
C HIS A 232 30.12 -4.68 3.51
N LYS A 233 30.43 -5.28 2.35
CA LYS A 233 29.68 -5.02 1.11
C LYS A 233 28.22 -5.42 1.26
N GLN A 234 27.96 -6.61 1.79
CA GLN A 234 26.60 -7.09 2.03
C GLN A 234 25.84 -6.22 3.04
N GLU A 235 26.50 -5.77 4.12
CA GLU A 235 25.90 -4.85 5.09
C GLU A 235 25.57 -3.49 4.47
N LEU A 236 26.44 -2.93 3.63
CA LEU A 236 26.19 -1.68 2.93
C LEU A 236 25.02 -1.80 1.95
N GLU A 237 24.96 -2.89 1.17
CA GLU A 237 23.86 -3.15 0.26
C GLU A 237 22.54 -3.28 1.03
N ARG A 238 22.53 -4.03 2.14
CA ARG A 238 21.36 -4.17 3.01
C ARG A 238 20.92 -2.82 3.58
N LEU A 239 21.83 -2.03 4.15
CA LEU A 239 21.52 -0.72 4.71
C LEU A 239 21.01 0.24 3.62
N SER A 240 21.55 0.17 2.40
CA SER A 240 21.07 0.98 1.28
C SER A 240 19.63 0.63 0.87
N GLN A 241 19.27 -0.65 0.91
CA GLN A 241 17.92 -1.12 0.62
C GLN A 241 16.96 -0.72 1.75
N GLU A 242 17.35 -0.92 3.02
CA GLU A 242 16.57 -0.51 4.18
C GLU A 242 16.31 1.01 4.17
N LEU A 243 17.32 1.83 3.86
CA LEU A 243 17.15 3.28 3.72
C LEU A 243 16.22 3.64 2.56
N ARG A 244 16.34 2.96 1.40
CA ARG A 244 15.47 3.21 0.25
C ARG A 244 14.01 2.89 0.57
N ILE A 245 13.77 1.76 1.24
CA ILE A 245 12.44 1.34 1.69
C ILE A 245 11.92 2.35 2.72
N GLY A 246 12.74 2.69 3.73
CA GLY A 246 12.38 3.66 4.77
C GLY A 246 11.94 5.00 4.18
N LEU A 247 12.74 5.58 3.28
CA LEU A 247 12.40 6.83 2.59
C LEU A 247 11.12 6.72 1.75
N GLN A 248 10.91 5.60 1.07
CA GLN A 248 9.69 5.37 0.29
C GLN A 248 8.46 5.25 1.20
N THR A 249 8.56 4.53 2.32
CA THR A 249 7.46 4.40 3.29
C THR A 249 7.13 5.73 3.96
N GLU A 250 8.13 6.55 4.30
CA GLU A 250 7.91 7.87 4.88
C GLU A 250 7.28 8.84 3.87
N ALA A 251 7.74 8.81 2.60
CA ALA A 251 7.13 9.59 1.53
C ALA A 251 5.67 9.20 1.30
N ASN A 252 5.37 7.89 1.28
CA ASN A 252 4.01 7.37 1.13
C ASN A 252 3.13 7.77 2.33
N ALA A 253 3.63 7.64 3.57
CA ALA A 253 2.89 8.01 4.76
C ALA A 253 2.52 9.50 4.78
N ARG A 254 3.47 10.39 4.42
CA ARG A 254 3.19 11.83 4.29
C ARG A 254 2.18 12.14 3.18
N ALA A 255 2.24 11.43 2.05
CA ALA A 255 1.27 11.58 0.97
C ALA A 255 -0.13 11.10 1.40
N GLU A 256 -0.21 9.99 2.14
CA GLU A 256 -1.46 9.49 2.71
C GLU A 256 -2.07 10.45 3.75
N GLU A 257 -1.23 11.06 4.60
CA GLU A 257 -1.69 12.08 5.56
C GLU A 257 -2.25 13.31 4.83
N GLN A 258 -1.52 13.83 3.84
CA GLN A 258 -2.00 14.98 3.06
C GLN A 258 -3.31 14.67 2.31
N THR A 259 -3.43 13.49 1.72
CA THR A 259 -4.67 13.10 1.03
C THR A 259 -5.83 12.90 2.01
N LYS A 260 -5.59 12.34 3.19
CA LYS A 260 -6.60 12.25 4.25
C LYS A 260 -7.07 13.62 4.72
N GLU A 261 -6.15 14.55 4.99
CA GLU A 261 -6.49 15.93 5.37
C GLU A 261 -7.29 16.66 4.28
N GLN A 262 -6.89 16.49 3.01
CA GLN A 262 -7.63 17.04 1.88
C GLN A 262 -9.04 16.45 1.77
N VAL A 263 -9.19 15.14 1.87
CA VAL A 263 -10.50 14.47 1.83
C VAL A 263 -11.38 14.93 2.99
N GLU A 264 -10.84 15.02 4.21
CA GLU A 264 -11.59 15.50 5.38
C GLU A 264 -12.04 16.96 5.23
N SER A 265 -11.15 17.83 4.72
CA SER A 265 -11.50 19.24 4.48
C SER A 265 -12.58 19.38 3.39
N LEU A 266 -12.50 18.61 2.30
CA LEU A 266 -13.51 18.57 1.25
C LEU A 266 -14.85 18.02 1.76
N GLN A 267 -14.83 16.97 2.59
CA GLN A 267 -16.05 16.44 3.21
C GLN A 267 -16.72 17.47 4.13
N LYS A 268 -15.95 18.24 4.90
CA LYS A 268 -16.48 19.33 5.74
C LYS A 268 -17.11 20.42 4.87
N LEU A 269 -16.44 20.84 3.80
CA LEU A 269 -16.96 21.84 2.87
C LEU A 269 -18.25 21.37 2.18
N PHE A 270 -18.30 20.10 1.76
CA PHE A 270 -19.50 19.52 1.15
C PHE A 270 -20.69 19.46 2.13
N LYS A 271 -20.44 19.17 3.41
CA LYS A 271 -21.49 19.23 4.46
C LYS A 271 -22.01 20.65 4.63
N GLN A 272 -21.12 21.65 4.69
CA GLN A 272 -21.51 23.06 4.77
C GLN A 272 -22.35 23.49 3.55
N GLN A 273 -21.93 23.14 2.33
CA GLN A 273 -22.69 23.44 1.12
C GLN A 273 -24.07 22.77 1.10
N LYS A 274 -24.20 21.54 1.64
CA LYS A 274 -25.50 20.88 1.78
C LYS A 274 -26.41 21.61 2.75
N GLU A 275 -25.88 22.02 3.90
CA GLU A 275 -26.63 22.78 4.91
C GLU A 275 -27.10 24.13 4.35
N GLU A 276 -26.23 24.86 3.63
CA GLU A 276 -26.59 26.11 2.97
C GLU A 276 -27.67 25.91 1.90
N ASN A 277 -27.56 24.87 1.06
CA ASN A 277 -28.59 24.57 0.06
C ASN A 277 -29.94 24.27 0.69
N ILE A 278 -29.98 23.51 1.79
CA ILE A 278 -31.22 23.24 2.52
C ILE A 278 -31.82 24.55 3.05
N GLN A 279 -31.00 25.44 3.64
CA GLN A 279 -31.47 26.73 4.13
C GLN A 279 -32.00 27.63 3.00
N LEU A 280 -31.33 27.64 1.84
CA LEU A 280 -31.78 28.39 0.67
C LEU A 280 -33.09 27.83 0.14
N GLN A 281 -33.24 26.52 0.07
CA GLN A 281 -34.47 25.87 -0.38
C GLN A 281 -35.65 26.16 0.55
N GLN A 282 -35.41 26.19 1.86
CA GLN A 282 -36.42 26.63 2.85
C GLN A 282 -36.83 28.08 2.61
N ARG A 283 -35.87 29.01 2.46
CA ARG A 283 -36.17 30.42 2.15
C ARG A 283 -36.94 30.60 0.84
N LEU A 284 -36.61 29.82 -0.19
CA LEU A 284 -37.36 29.84 -1.45
C LEU A 284 -38.82 29.39 -1.24
N SER A 285 -39.04 28.31 -0.49
CA SER A 285 -40.40 27.84 -0.18
C SER A 285 -41.22 28.87 0.62
N GLU A 286 -40.58 29.56 1.56
CA GLU A 286 -41.19 30.66 2.32
C GLU A 286 -41.56 31.82 1.39
N MET A 287 -40.65 32.23 0.51
CA MET A 287 -40.88 33.30 -0.47
C MET A 287 -41.99 32.96 -1.46
N GLU A 288 -42.09 31.71 -1.90
CA GLU A 288 -43.18 31.24 -2.74
C GLU A 288 -44.52 31.25 -2.00
N GLY A 289 -44.53 30.85 -0.73
CA GLY A 289 -45.71 30.96 0.14
C GLY A 289 -46.17 32.40 0.29
N LEU A 290 -45.24 33.33 0.53
CA LEU A 290 -45.54 34.76 0.62
C LEU A 290 -46.09 35.32 -0.69
N ARG A 291 -45.53 34.94 -1.86
CA ARG A 291 -46.05 35.35 -3.17
C ARG A 291 -47.47 34.84 -3.42
N LYS A 292 -47.79 33.62 -3.01
CA LYS A 292 -49.16 33.08 -3.11
C LYS A 292 -50.13 33.89 -2.27
N LEU A 293 -49.77 34.19 -1.01
CA LEU A 293 -50.59 35.03 -0.13
C LEU A 293 -50.75 36.45 -0.66
N GLU A 294 -49.72 37.01 -1.30
CA GLU A 294 -49.79 38.32 -1.95
C GLU A 294 -50.77 38.30 -3.14
N ALA A 295 -50.70 37.27 -3.98
CA ALA A 295 -51.63 37.08 -5.10
C ALA A 295 -53.08 36.89 -4.62
N GLU A 296 -53.29 36.10 -3.57
CA GLU A 296 -54.61 35.92 -2.94
C GLU A 296 -55.14 37.23 -2.36
N ASN A 297 -54.29 38.00 -1.67
CA ASN A 297 -54.66 39.32 -1.16
C ASN A 297 -55.05 40.28 -2.29
N GLN A 298 -54.29 40.32 -3.39
CA GLN A 298 -54.62 41.14 -4.56
C GLN A 298 -55.96 40.70 -5.18
N GLN A 299 -56.21 39.39 -5.28
CA GLN A 299 -57.46 38.85 -5.79
C GLN A 299 -58.65 39.19 -4.88
N LEU A 300 -58.47 39.13 -3.56
CA LEU A 300 -59.47 39.53 -2.59
C LEU A 300 -59.75 41.04 -2.66
N GLN A 301 -58.73 41.88 -2.79
CA GLN A 301 -58.88 43.31 -2.97
C GLN A 301 -59.66 43.65 -4.24
N GLN A 302 -59.31 43.04 -5.38
CA GLN A 302 -60.08 43.19 -6.62
C GLN A 302 -61.53 42.75 -6.44
N ARG A 303 -61.76 41.64 -5.73
CA ARG A 303 -63.11 41.14 -5.48
C ARG A 303 -63.93 42.07 -4.59
N ILE A 304 -63.31 42.67 -3.57
CA ILE A 304 -63.96 43.66 -2.71
C ILE A 304 -64.32 44.90 -3.54
N GLN A 305 -63.40 45.42 -4.35
CA GLN A 305 -63.67 46.56 -5.23
C GLN A 305 -64.80 46.27 -6.24
N GLU A 306 -64.82 45.09 -6.86
CA GLU A 306 -65.92 44.66 -7.73
C GLU A 306 -67.27 44.63 -6.99
N LEU A 307 -67.28 44.15 -5.75
CA LEU A 307 -68.48 44.06 -4.93
C LEU A 307 -68.95 45.45 -4.48
N GLU A 308 -68.04 46.32 -4.04
CA GLU A 308 -68.32 47.72 -3.69
C GLU A 308 -68.92 48.45 -4.88
N HIS A 309 -68.29 48.35 -6.06
CA HIS A 309 -68.80 48.96 -7.28
C HIS A 309 -70.15 48.36 -7.73
N ALA A 310 -70.35 47.05 -7.58
CA ALA A 310 -71.64 46.41 -7.87
C ALA A 310 -72.76 46.86 -6.92
N VAL A 311 -72.43 47.17 -5.66
CA VAL A 311 -73.37 47.72 -4.67
C VAL A 311 -73.69 49.18 -4.98
N GLU A 312 -72.70 50.00 -5.35
CA GLU A 312 -72.91 51.39 -5.74
C GLU A 312 -73.71 51.54 -7.04
N GLN A 313 -73.48 50.68 -8.03
CA GLN A 313 -74.13 50.78 -9.34
C GLN A 313 -75.55 50.21 -9.44
N ARG A 314 -76.07 49.51 -8.42
CA ARG A 314 -77.40 48.87 -8.48
C ARG A 314 -78.33 49.25 -7.32
N PRO A 315 -79.25 50.22 -7.51
CA PRO A 315 -80.41 50.34 -6.64
C PRO A 315 -81.38 49.16 -6.89
N SER A 316 -81.55 48.31 -5.87
CA SER A 316 -82.65 47.39 -5.49
C SER A 316 -83.59 46.67 -6.49
N GLN A 317 -83.56 46.89 -7.81
CA GLN A 317 -84.58 46.39 -8.75
C GLN A 317 -84.13 45.31 -9.75
N GLN A 318 -82.87 44.86 -9.75
CA GLN A 318 -82.35 43.90 -10.74
C GLN A 318 -82.07 42.48 -10.23
N TRP A 319 -82.62 42.08 -9.08
CA TRP A 319 -82.42 40.73 -8.53
C TRP A 319 -82.98 39.59 -9.41
N GLY A 320 -83.91 39.88 -10.33
CA GLY A 320 -84.53 38.89 -11.23
C GLY A 320 -83.62 38.35 -12.34
N ASN A 321 -82.58 39.09 -12.76
CA ASN A 321 -81.66 38.66 -13.84
C ASN A 321 -80.39 37.96 -13.32
N THR A 322 -80.15 38.00 -12.02
CA THR A 322 -78.96 37.41 -11.37
C THR A 322 -78.99 35.89 -11.32
N MET A 323 -80.17 35.26 -11.19
CA MET A 323 -80.30 33.80 -11.15
C MET A 323 -79.91 33.15 -12.50
N THR A 324 -80.29 33.76 -13.61
CA THR A 324 -79.97 33.28 -14.96
C THR A 324 -78.49 33.47 -15.30
N GLN A 325 -77.86 34.55 -14.80
CA GLN A 325 -76.41 34.78 -14.92
C GLN A 325 -75.58 33.92 -13.96
N GLN A 326 -76.10 33.60 -12.78
CA GLN A 326 -75.45 32.68 -11.84
C GLN A 326 -75.57 31.23 -12.30
N ALA A 327 -76.69 30.83 -12.91
CA ALA A 327 -76.84 29.52 -13.54
C ALA A 327 -75.84 29.35 -14.70
N THR A 328 -75.67 30.36 -15.55
CA THR A 328 -74.65 30.33 -16.62
C THR A 328 -73.21 30.37 -16.08
N LYS A 329 -72.94 31.10 -14.98
CA LYS A 329 -71.64 31.05 -14.29
C LYS A 329 -71.36 29.70 -13.63
N ALA A 330 -72.35 29.06 -13.02
CA ALA A 330 -72.22 27.74 -12.41
C ALA A 330 -72.00 26.65 -13.48
N LEU A 331 -72.69 26.77 -14.62
CA LEU A 331 -72.50 25.89 -15.77
C LEU A 331 -71.10 26.08 -16.39
N ASN A 332 -70.64 27.32 -16.55
CA ASN A 332 -69.26 27.62 -16.96
C ASN A 332 -68.21 27.16 -15.93
N LYS A 333 -68.55 27.15 -14.63
CA LYS A 333 -67.68 26.62 -13.57
C LYS A 333 -67.61 25.11 -13.59
N GLN A 334 -68.71 24.41 -13.85
CA GLN A 334 -68.72 22.96 -14.07
C GLN A 334 -67.98 22.58 -15.35
N VAL A 335 -68.09 23.37 -16.43
CA VAL A 335 -67.28 23.20 -17.65
C VAL A 335 -65.79 23.43 -17.36
N LYS A 336 -65.43 24.45 -16.57
CA LYS A 336 -64.05 24.67 -16.12
C LYS A 336 -63.51 23.56 -15.23
N GLN A 337 -64.31 23.05 -14.29
CA GLN A 337 -63.90 21.93 -13.42
C GLN A 337 -63.77 20.61 -14.20
N ALA A 338 -64.58 20.42 -15.24
CA ALA A 338 -64.40 19.30 -16.17
C ALA A 338 -63.09 19.45 -16.95
N LEU A 339 -62.73 20.67 -17.37
CA LEU A 339 -61.44 20.98 -18.01
C LEU A 339 -60.24 20.88 -17.05
N GLU A 340 -60.39 21.21 -15.77
CA GLU A 340 -59.35 21.08 -14.73
C GLU A 340 -59.12 19.61 -14.31
N LYS A 341 -60.14 18.76 -14.40
CA LYS A 341 -59.99 17.30 -14.16
C LYS A 341 -59.36 16.58 -15.35
N THR A 342 -59.48 17.11 -16.56
CA THR A 342 -58.77 16.59 -17.74
C THR A 342 -57.38 17.19 -17.81
N ILE A 343 -56.47 16.57 -17.04
CA ILE A 343 -55.02 16.65 -17.16
C ILE A 343 -54.45 18.07 -17.00
N ASP A 344 -53.76 18.24 -15.88
CA ASP A 344 -53.03 19.44 -15.50
C ASP A 344 -51.75 19.62 -16.36
N LEU A 345 -51.93 19.76 -17.68
CA LEU A 345 -50.84 20.02 -18.64
C LEU A 345 -50.16 21.37 -18.39
N ARG A 346 -50.82 22.28 -17.64
CA ARG A 346 -50.27 23.58 -17.25
C ARG A 346 -49.28 23.50 -16.09
N SER A 347 -49.44 22.56 -15.16
CA SER A 347 -48.46 22.35 -14.08
C SER A 347 -47.20 21.65 -14.60
N LEU A 348 -47.33 20.76 -15.60
CA LEU A 348 -46.21 20.18 -16.36
C LEU A 348 -45.41 21.20 -17.21
N ALA A 349 -45.98 22.37 -17.50
CA ALA A 349 -45.36 23.41 -18.33
C ALA A 349 -44.71 24.56 -17.52
N GLN A 350 -44.94 24.66 -16.21
CA GLN A 350 -44.37 25.74 -15.38
C GLN A 350 -42.92 25.50 -14.99
N GLU A 351 -42.52 24.25 -14.76
CA GLU A 351 -41.13 23.81 -14.82
C GLU A 351 -41.09 22.42 -15.49
N PRO A 352 -40.53 22.27 -16.70
CA PRO A 352 -40.21 20.94 -17.18
C PRO A 352 -39.21 20.34 -16.17
N PRO A 353 -39.40 19.11 -15.66
CA PRO A 353 -38.44 18.52 -14.75
C PRO A 353 -37.07 18.50 -15.44
N LYS A 354 -36.15 19.29 -14.86
CA LYS A 354 -34.84 19.62 -15.42
C LYS A 354 -33.94 18.39 -15.56
N GLU A 355 -34.33 17.28 -14.93
CA GLU A 355 -33.56 16.05 -14.85
C GLU A 355 -33.91 15.02 -15.94
N ASN A 356 -35.07 15.10 -16.61
CA ASN A 356 -35.37 14.17 -17.70
C ASN A 356 -36.42 14.69 -18.72
N ALA A 357 -35.96 15.44 -19.72
CA ALA A 357 -36.82 15.98 -20.78
C ALA A 357 -37.50 14.89 -21.63
N GLN A 358 -36.93 13.69 -21.71
CA GLN A 358 -37.47 12.57 -22.48
C GLN A 358 -38.67 11.93 -21.78
N GLU A 359 -38.61 11.76 -20.46
CA GLU A 359 -39.77 11.30 -19.67
C GLU A 359 -40.96 12.27 -19.74
N CYS A 360 -40.70 13.58 -19.77
CA CYS A 360 -41.75 14.58 -19.94
C CYS A 360 -42.50 14.42 -21.26
N LEU A 361 -41.73 14.29 -22.34
CA LEU A 361 -42.27 14.10 -23.69
C LEU A 361 -43.08 12.80 -23.73
N ARG A 362 -42.57 11.71 -23.15
CA ARG A 362 -43.28 10.43 -23.06
C ARG A 362 -44.61 10.55 -22.32
N LEU A 363 -44.61 11.15 -21.12
CA LEU A 363 -45.83 11.34 -20.33
C LEU A 363 -46.84 12.26 -21.03
N MET A 364 -46.36 13.31 -21.70
CA MET A 364 -47.20 14.19 -22.52
C MET A 364 -47.81 13.45 -23.71
N GLY A 365 -47.05 12.58 -24.39
CA GLY A 365 -47.55 11.71 -25.45
C GLY A 365 -48.64 10.75 -24.96
N MET A 366 -48.44 10.13 -23.79
CA MET A 366 -49.46 9.27 -23.14
C MET A 366 -50.72 10.05 -22.73
N ALA A 367 -50.56 11.27 -22.20
CA ALA A 367 -51.68 12.15 -21.87
C ALA A 367 -52.46 12.55 -23.13
N LEU A 368 -51.77 12.89 -24.22
CA LEU A 368 -52.37 13.25 -25.50
C LEU A 368 -53.09 12.07 -26.15
N LYS A 369 -52.58 10.83 -26.03
CA LYS A 369 -53.30 9.60 -26.41
C LYS A 369 -54.66 9.50 -25.69
N ASN A 370 -54.67 9.71 -24.38
CA ASN A 370 -55.88 9.62 -23.56
C ASN A 370 -56.87 10.76 -23.88
N LEU A 371 -56.37 11.95 -24.19
CA LEU A 371 -57.22 13.07 -24.65
C LEU A 371 -57.76 12.84 -26.06
N ALA A 372 -56.93 12.34 -26.98
CA ALA A 372 -57.33 12.05 -28.35
C ALA A 372 -58.46 11.02 -28.40
N SER A 373 -58.38 9.98 -27.56
CA SER A 373 -59.43 8.95 -27.43
C SER A 373 -60.68 9.46 -26.70
N ALA A 374 -60.54 10.26 -25.64
CA ALA A 374 -61.68 10.82 -24.91
C ALA A 374 -62.47 11.88 -25.72
N MET A 375 -61.78 12.62 -26.60
CA MET A 375 -62.35 13.75 -27.33
C MET A 375 -62.52 13.52 -28.84
N ASN A 376 -62.14 12.34 -29.37
CA ASN A 376 -62.03 12.06 -30.80
C ASN A 376 -61.28 13.17 -31.57
N ASN A 377 -60.18 13.66 -31.00
CA ASN A 377 -59.43 14.78 -31.55
C ASN A 377 -58.25 14.28 -32.40
N ALA A 378 -58.36 14.41 -33.72
CA ALA A 378 -57.33 14.00 -34.67
C ALA A 378 -55.99 14.75 -34.49
N GLN A 379 -56.02 16.02 -34.10
CA GLN A 379 -54.79 16.82 -33.89
C GLN A 379 -54.04 16.38 -32.62
N ALA A 380 -54.76 16.02 -31.56
CA ALA A 380 -54.14 15.45 -30.36
C ALA A 380 -53.54 14.07 -30.65
N LEU A 381 -54.16 13.32 -31.56
CA LEU A 381 -53.70 12.01 -32.01
C LEU A 381 -52.41 12.15 -32.84
N GLU A 382 -52.37 13.09 -33.78
CA GLU A 382 -51.15 13.42 -34.54
C GLU A 382 -50.01 13.90 -33.64
N ALA A 383 -50.31 14.76 -32.65
CA ALA A 383 -49.32 15.21 -31.69
C ALA A 383 -48.78 14.06 -30.83
N ALA A 384 -49.65 13.17 -30.35
CA ALA A 384 -49.23 11.97 -29.60
C ALA A 384 -48.37 11.03 -30.45
N ALA A 385 -48.71 10.86 -31.73
CA ALA A 385 -47.98 10.04 -32.66
C ALA A 385 -46.55 10.54 -32.89
N ILE A 386 -46.39 11.86 -33.11
CA ILE A 386 -45.09 12.51 -33.28
C ILE A 386 -44.23 12.37 -32.03
N ILE A 387 -44.83 12.59 -30.85
CA ILE A 387 -44.10 12.57 -29.58
C ILE A 387 -43.64 11.16 -29.20
N LEU A 388 -44.46 10.13 -29.49
CA LEU A 388 -44.15 8.73 -29.15
C LEU A 388 -43.43 7.97 -30.27
N GLY A 389 -43.22 8.61 -31.44
CA GLY A 389 -42.58 8.00 -32.60
C GLY A 389 -43.40 6.86 -33.22
N SER A 390 -44.71 7.05 -33.36
CA SER A 390 -45.65 6.06 -33.92
C SER A 390 -46.49 6.64 -35.04
N GLU A 391 -47.24 5.79 -35.74
CA GLU A 391 -48.24 6.25 -36.71
C GLU A 391 -49.43 6.91 -35.99
N PRO A 392 -50.10 7.91 -36.60
CA PRO A 392 -51.27 8.57 -36.03
C PRO A 392 -52.52 7.69 -36.15
N THR A 393 -52.46 6.49 -35.58
CA THR A 393 -53.60 5.59 -35.41
C THR A 393 -53.75 5.23 -33.93
N PRO A 394 -54.99 5.11 -33.41
CA PRO A 394 -55.22 4.78 -32.00
C PRO A 394 -54.52 3.47 -31.58
N THR A 395 -54.48 2.49 -32.48
CA THR A 395 -53.85 1.18 -32.26
C THR A 395 -52.33 1.25 -32.23
N ALA A 396 -51.69 1.99 -33.15
CA ALA A 396 -50.24 2.12 -33.16
C ALA A 396 -49.73 2.92 -31.94
N ILE A 397 -50.44 3.99 -31.57
CA ILE A 397 -50.13 4.78 -30.38
C ILE A 397 -50.35 3.96 -29.10
N ALA A 398 -51.41 3.13 -29.06
CA ALA A 398 -51.65 2.28 -27.91
C ALA A 398 -50.55 1.23 -27.72
N TYR A 399 -50.20 0.52 -28.80
CA TYR A 399 -49.13 -0.45 -28.81
C TYR A 399 -47.77 0.17 -28.44
N ARG A 400 -47.46 1.35 -28.99
CA ARG A 400 -46.22 2.07 -28.66
C ARG A 400 -46.19 2.56 -27.21
N ALA A 401 -47.32 3.00 -26.66
CA ALA A 401 -47.42 3.39 -25.27
C ALA A 401 -47.19 2.21 -24.31
N GLU A 402 -47.72 1.03 -24.62
CA GLU A 402 -47.49 -0.20 -23.85
C GLU A 402 -46.02 -0.62 -23.87
N GLN A 403 -45.36 -0.55 -25.04
CA GLN A 403 -43.91 -0.80 -25.14
C GLN A 403 -43.10 0.16 -24.27
N LEU A 404 -43.42 1.45 -24.32
CA LEU A 404 -42.73 2.48 -23.57
C LEU A 404 -43.07 2.46 -22.08
N GLU A 405 -44.11 1.75 -21.63
CA GLU A 405 -44.42 1.55 -20.21
C GLU A 405 -43.38 0.65 -19.53
N MET A 406 -42.79 -0.29 -20.28
CA MET A 406 -41.74 -1.19 -19.80
C MET A 406 -40.35 -0.52 -19.70
N LEU A 407 -40.19 0.68 -20.24
CA LEU A 407 -38.91 1.40 -20.32
C LEU A 407 -38.24 1.64 -18.94
N PRO A 408 -38.93 2.07 -17.88
CA PRO A 408 -38.30 2.28 -16.57
C PRO A 408 -37.75 0.98 -15.97
N GLN A 409 -38.45 -0.14 -16.19
CA GLN A 409 -38.00 -1.46 -15.76
C GLN A 409 -36.77 -1.90 -16.56
N ALA A 410 -36.80 -1.72 -17.88
CA ALA A 410 -35.67 -2.04 -18.77
C ALA A 410 -34.40 -1.26 -18.40
N VAL A 411 -34.52 0.05 -18.16
CA VAL A 411 -33.38 0.90 -17.75
C VAL A 411 -32.85 0.46 -16.37
N SER A 412 -33.74 0.14 -15.42
CA SER A 412 -33.33 -0.37 -14.11
C SER A 412 -32.55 -1.68 -14.20
N ASP A 413 -33.06 -2.65 -14.95
CA ASP A 413 -32.45 -3.97 -15.10
C ASP A 413 -31.10 -3.88 -15.82
N ILE A 414 -31.00 -3.07 -16.88
CA ILE A 414 -29.76 -2.83 -17.60
C ILE A 414 -28.73 -2.15 -16.70
N ARG A 415 -29.11 -1.10 -15.95
CA ARG A 415 -28.19 -0.44 -15.00
C ARG A 415 -27.74 -1.37 -13.89
N GLN A 416 -28.62 -2.25 -13.40
CA GLN A 416 -28.27 -3.23 -12.38
C GLN A 416 -27.21 -4.21 -12.88
N VAL A 417 -27.27 -4.62 -14.15
CA VAL A 417 -26.24 -5.47 -14.76
C VAL A 417 -24.92 -4.71 -14.94
N LEU A 418 -24.98 -3.50 -15.50
CA LEU A 418 -23.78 -2.68 -15.75
C LEU A 418 -23.08 -2.23 -14.44
N ALA A 419 -23.81 -2.12 -13.34
CA ALA A 419 -23.25 -1.77 -12.02
C ALA A 419 -22.48 -2.93 -11.35
N LYS A 420 -22.58 -4.17 -11.83
CA LYS A 420 -21.84 -5.31 -11.27
C LYS A 420 -20.35 -5.20 -11.60
N PRO A 421 -19.45 -5.32 -10.60
CA PRO A 421 -18.02 -5.30 -10.87
C PRO A 421 -17.63 -6.53 -11.71
N GLY A 422 -17.02 -6.30 -12.88
CA GLY A 422 -16.62 -7.37 -13.80
C GLY A 422 -17.73 -7.88 -14.73
N CYS A 423 -18.79 -7.09 -14.96
CA CYS A 423 -19.85 -7.40 -15.92
C CYS A 423 -19.30 -7.90 -17.25
N THR A 424 -19.81 -9.02 -17.74
CA THR A 424 -19.47 -9.57 -19.07
C THR A 424 -20.47 -9.10 -20.13
N TRP A 425 -20.06 -9.14 -21.41
CA TRP A 425 -20.98 -8.85 -22.52
C TRP A 425 -22.19 -9.79 -22.54
N GLN A 426 -22.00 -11.05 -22.16
CA GLN A 426 -23.06 -12.05 -22.18
C GLN A 426 -24.15 -11.75 -21.12
N GLU A 427 -23.74 -11.36 -19.91
CA GLU A 427 -24.68 -10.95 -18.86
C GLU A 427 -25.51 -9.72 -19.23
N PHE A 428 -24.89 -8.75 -19.93
CA PHE A 428 -25.61 -7.61 -20.50
C PHE A 428 -26.55 -8.04 -21.63
N TRP A 429 -26.06 -8.86 -22.55
CA TRP A 429 -26.80 -9.28 -23.74
C TRP A 429 -28.03 -10.10 -23.38
N ASP A 430 -27.94 -10.99 -22.39
CA ASP A 430 -29.06 -11.81 -21.92
C ASP A 430 -30.23 -10.95 -21.43
N VAL A 431 -29.95 -9.85 -20.71
CA VAL A 431 -30.98 -8.89 -20.26
C VAL A 431 -31.43 -7.97 -21.38
N ALA A 432 -30.52 -7.53 -22.26
CA ALA A 432 -30.85 -6.66 -23.39
C ALA A 432 -31.75 -7.35 -24.44
N GLN A 433 -31.68 -8.68 -24.58
CA GLN A 433 -32.56 -9.44 -25.47
C GLN A 433 -34.03 -9.35 -25.08
N GLU A 434 -34.34 -9.31 -23.79
CA GLU A 434 -35.74 -9.19 -23.30
C GLU A 434 -36.38 -7.85 -23.71
N TYR A 435 -35.55 -6.83 -23.95
CA TYR A 435 -35.96 -5.46 -24.26
C TYR A 435 -35.60 -5.01 -25.69
N GLU A 436 -35.34 -5.95 -26.61
CA GLU A 436 -34.88 -5.64 -27.98
C GLU A 436 -35.82 -4.69 -28.73
N VAL A 437 -37.12 -4.81 -28.47
CA VAL A 437 -38.19 -4.01 -29.09
C VAL A 437 -38.09 -2.51 -28.74
N ILE A 438 -37.53 -2.17 -27.57
CA ILE A 438 -37.36 -0.79 -27.07
C ILE A 438 -35.88 -0.39 -26.99
N LYS A 439 -35.03 -1.05 -27.79
CA LYS A 439 -33.57 -0.84 -27.78
C LYS A 439 -33.14 0.60 -27.98
N SER A 440 -33.71 1.28 -28.96
CA SER A 440 -33.40 2.69 -29.21
C SER A 440 -33.78 3.58 -28.02
N ASP A 441 -34.83 3.20 -27.30
CA ASP A 441 -35.43 4.05 -26.28
C ASP A 441 -34.68 3.94 -24.96
N TYR A 442 -34.34 2.72 -24.50
CA TYR A 442 -33.53 2.59 -23.29
C TYR A 442 -32.09 3.08 -23.50
N LEU A 443 -31.52 2.95 -24.71
CA LEU A 443 -30.18 3.46 -25.00
C LEU A 443 -30.11 4.99 -24.92
N ALA A 444 -31.22 5.68 -25.20
CA ALA A 444 -31.30 7.14 -25.10
C ALA A 444 -31.32 7.66 -23.65
N GLU A 445 -31.72 6.80 -22.70
CA GLU A 445 -31.85 7.09 -21.27
C GLU A 445 -30.62 6.67 -20.45
N LEU A 446 -29.69 5.93 -21.06
CA LEU A 446 -28.40 5.60 -20.46
C LEU A 446 -27.44 6.79 -20.55
N THR A 447 -26.58 6.91 -19.54
CA THR A 447 -25.52 7.91 -19.53
C THR A 447 -24.43 7.59 -20.56
N THR A 448 -23.66 8.60 -20.97
CA THR A 448 -22.53 8.41 -21.89
C THR A 448 -21.52 7.38 -21.37
N GLN A 449 -21.29 7.33 -20.06
CA GLN A 449 -20.41 6.36 -19.41
C GLN A 449 -20.94 4.92 -19.53
N GLU A 450 -22.25 4.73 -19.33
CA GLU A 450 -22.91 3.42 -19.47
C GLU A 450 -22.89 2.96 -20.94
N THR A 451 -23.13 3.86 -21.89
CA THR A 451 -23.03 3.54 -23.32
C THR A 451 -21.60 3.22 -23.73
N ASP A 452 -20.61 3.94 -23.22
CA ASP A 452 -19.18 3.66 -23.47
C ASP A 452 -18.79 2.29 -22.91
N LEU A 453 -19.27 1.95 -21.71
CA LEU A 453 -19.06 0.64 -21.09
C LEU A 453 -19.67 -0.48 -21.95
N ILE A 454 -20.90 -0.33 -22.43
CA ILE A 454 -21.53 -1.29 -23.35
C ILE A 454 -20.69 -1.46 -24.62
N THR A 455 -20.21 -0.38 -25.23
CA THR A 455 -19.35 -0.49 -26.43
C THR A 455 -17.99 -1.13 -26.14
N ALA A 456 -17.43 -0.89 -24.95
CA ALA A 456 -16.18 -1.51 -24.51
C ALA A 456 -16.38 -3.01 -24.26
N LEU A 457 -17.48 -3.42 -23.63
CA LEU A 457 -17.86 -4.82 -23.44
C LEU A 457 -18.07 -5.51 -24.80
N GLN A 458 -18.76 -4.84 -25.74
CA GLN A 458 -18.96 -5.37 -27.09
C GLN A 458 -17.64 -5.54 -27.84
N LYS A 459 -16.70 -4.58 -27.71
CA LYS A 459 -15.36 -4.66 -28.30
C LYS A 459 -14.47 -5.69 -27.61
N ALA A 460 -14.67 -5.94 -26.31
CA ALA A 460 -13.93 -6.97 -25.58
C ALA A 460 -14.47 -8.38 -25.90
N SER A 461 -15.77 -8.52 -26.17
CA SER A 461 -16.38 -9.78 -26.60
C SER A 461 -16.18 -10.07 -28.08
N SER A 462 -16.06 -9.04 -28.90
CA SER A 462 -15.54 -9.14 -30.26
C SER A 462 -14.03 -9.31 -30.15
N GLN A 463 -13.56 -10.55 -29.97
CA GLN A 463 -12.14 -10.88 -29.82
C GLN A 463 -11.25 -10.01 -30.72
N PRO A 464 -10.08 -9.54 -30.25
CA PRO A 464 -9.10 -8.94 -31.15
C PRO A 464 -8.79 -9.97 -32.24
N ASP A 465 -8.74 -9.53 -33.51
CA ASP A 465 -8.45 -10.40 -34.66
C ASP A 465 -7.25 -11.30 -34.31
N THR A 466 -7.50 -12.58 -34.05
CA THR A 466 -6.40 -13.52 -33.86
C THR A 466 -5.76 -13.71 -35.21
N ILE A 467 -4.45 -13.45 -35.30
CA ILE A 467 -3.67 -13.72 -36.50
C ILE A 467 -3.87 -15.21 -36.85
N GLY A 468 -4.60 -15.46 -37.94
CA GLY A 468 -4.94 -16.78 -38.44
C GLY A 468 -4.56 -16.96 -39.90
N ILE A 469 -4.84 -18.13 -40.46
CA ILE A 469 -4.54 -18.46 -41.87
C ILE A 469 -5.15 -17.40 -42.81
N GLY A 470 -4.34 -16.88 -43.74
CA GLY A 470 -4.69 -15.80 -44.67
C GLY A 470 -4.46 -14.38 -44.14
N SER A 471 -4.06 -14.22 -42.88
CA SER A 471 -3.77 -12.90 -42.31
C SER A 471 -2.47 -12.31 -42.88
N ILE A 472 -2.48 -10.99 -43.12
CA ILE A 472 -1.29 -10.26 -43.56
C ILE A 472 -0.54 -9.72 -42.34
N VAL A 473 0.70 -10.15 -42.17
CA VAL A 473 1.48 -9.93 -40.95
C VAL A 473 2.83 -9.26 -41.21
N ALA A 474 3.38 -8.66 -40.17
CA ALA A 474 4.74 -8.17 -40.04
C ALA A 474 5.33 -8.65 -38.70
N HIS A 475 6.64 -8.55 -38.52
CA HIS A 475 7.27 -8.88 -37.23
C HIS A 475 6.83 -7.93 -36.10
N ALA A 476 6.87 -8.36 -34.84
CA ALA A 476 6.55 -7.53 -33.69
C ALA A 476 7.70 -6.58 -33.25
N ASP A 477 8.96 -7.01 -33.34
CA ASP A 477 10.15 -6.24 -32.91
C ASP A 477 10.54 -5.09 -33.87
N PRO A 478 10.27 -3.80 -33.55
CA PRO A 478 10.42 -2.65 -34.46
C PRO A 478 11.82 -2.46 -35.06
N TYR A 479 12.86 -3.06 -34.48
CA TYR A 479 14.25 -2.87 -34.90
C TYR A 479 14.79 -4.00 -35.79
N ARG A 480 14.01 -5.06 -36.00
CA ARG A 480 14.37 -6.12 -36.95
C ARG A 480 14.48 -5.52 -38.35
N THR A 481 15.62 -5.75 -38.98
CA THR A 481 16.22 -4.94 -40.04
C THR A 481 15.41 -4.85 -41.35
N LEU A 482 14.38 -3.98 -41.42
CA LEU A 482 13.66 -3.46 -42.62
C LEU A 482 12.13 -3.73 -42.59
N TYR A 483 11.38 -2.93 -41.85
CA TYR A 483 9.92 -2.95 -41.75
C TYR A 483 9.19 -2.39 -42.99
N VAL A 484 9.20 -3.15 -44.09
CA VAL A 484 8.17 -3.08 -45.15
C VAL A 484 7.79 -4.50 -45.62
N GLN A 485 8.28 -5.54 -44.94
CA GLN A 485 8.11 -6.90 -45.39
C GLN A 485 6.72 -7.41 -45.02
N ARG A 486 5.88 -7.56 -46.05
CA ARG A 486 4.55 -8.13 -45.99
C ARG A 486 4.65 -9.66 -46.02
N GLY A 487 4.06 -10.32 -45.04
CA GLY A 487 3.94 -11.77 -44.97
C GLY A 487 2.49 -12.20 -44.93
N GLU A 488 2.20 -13.42 -45.40
CA GLU A 488 0.88 -14.04 -45.32
C GLU A 488 0.98 -15.33 -44.50
N VAL A 489 0.07 -15.54 -43.56
CA VAL A 489 0.02 -16.78 -42.78
C VAL A 489 -0.59 -17.89 -43.64
N VAL A 490 0.17 -18.96 -43.87
CA VAL A 490 -0.25 -20.06 -44.76
C VAL A 490 -0.76 -21.26 -43.95
N GLU A 491 -0.32 -21.42 -42.71
CA GLU A 491 -0.71 -22.53 -41.84
C GLU A 491 -0.71 -22.08 -40.37
N ASP A 492 -1.70 -22.55 -39.60
CA ASP A 492 -1.84 -22.29 -38.17
C ASP A 492 -1.66 -23.61 -37.41
N LEU A 493 -0.64 -23.65 -36.55
CA LEU A 493 -0.26 -24.82 -35.77
C LEU A 493 -0.65 -24.66 -34.29
N GLY A 494 -1.55 -23.72 -33.98
CA GLY A 494 -1.95 -23.37 -32.63
C GLY A 494 -1.10 -22.22 -32.10
N GLU A 495 -0.06 -22.52 -31.31
CA GLU A 495 0.82 -21.49 -30.72
C GLU A 495 1.82 -20.90 -31.74
N GLU A 496 2.17 -21.67 -32.76
CA GLU A 496 3.06 -21.27 -33.85
C GLU A 496 2.27 -21.05 -35.15
N LEU A 497 2.68 -20.04 -35.92
CA LEU A 497 2.14 -19.70 -37.23
C LEU A 497 3.23 -19.84 -38.29
N VAL A 498 2.85 -20.38 -39.45
CA VAL A 498 3.74 -20.53 -40.60
C VAL A 498 3.48 -19.36 -41.55
N VAL A 499 4.48 -18.50 -41.74
CA VAL A 499 4.36 -17.27 -42.54
C VAL A 499 5.19 -17.40 -43.83
N ALA A 500 4.56 -17.07 -44.95
CA ALA A 500 5.23 -16.89 -46.24
C ALA A 500 5.49 -15.39 -46.47
N TRP A 501 6.77 -15.01 -46.56
CA TRP A 501 7.16 -13.62 -46.77
C TRP A 501 7.27 -13.26 -48.26
N ASP A 502 6.74 -12.11 -48.67
CA ASP A 502 6.65 -11.69 -50.08
C ASP A 502 8.02 -11.60 -50.80
N HIS A 503 9.11 -11.31 -50.08
CA HIS A 503 10.45 -11.20 -50.68
C HIS A 503 11.08 -12.56 -51.05
N TRP A 504 10.47 -13.67 -50.65
CA TRP A 504 10.88 -15.04 -51.01
C TRP A 504 10.08 -15.60 -52.19
N ARG A 505 9.18 -14.84 -52.81
CA ARG A 505 8.28 -15.31 -53.89
C ARG A 505 9.01 -15.95 -55.09
N ASN A 506 10.28 -15.62 -55.31
CA ASN A 506 11.12 -16.16 -56.39
C ASN A 506 12.06 -17.30 -55.95
N GLN A 507 12.10 -17.64 -54.66
CA GLN A 507 12.85 -18.76 -54.12
C GLN A 507 11.84 -19.78 -53.59
N SER A 508 11.72 -20.92 -54.25
CA SER A 508 10.75 -21.96 -53.94
C SER A 508 10.66 -22.27 -52.44
N LYS A 509 9.55 -21.84 -51.80
CA LYS A 509 9.03 -22.20 -50.48
C LYS A 509 10.05 -22.17 -49.32
N LYS A 510 10.34 -20.98 -48.81
CA LYS A 510 10.72 -20.84 -47.40
C LYS A 510 9.56 -20.19 -46.64
N THR A 511 8.81 -21.04 -45.97
CA THR A 511 7.86 -20.65 -44.94
C THR A 511 8.55 -20.85 -43.60
N ASP A 512 8.62 -19.80 -42.79
CA ASP A 512 9.24 -19.85 -41.47
C ASP A 512 8.14 -19.88 -40.40
N ARG A 513 8.45 -20.53 -39.27
CA ARG A 513 7.58 -20.62 -38.11
C ARG A 513 7.87 -19.49 -37.14
N TYR A 514 6.81 -18.87 -36.64
CA TYR A 514 6.87 -17.79 -35.65
C TYR A 514 5.81 -18.02 -34.58
N PHE A 515 6.09 -17.61 -33.36
CA PHE A 515 5.04 -17.54 -32.35
C PHE A 515 4.11 -16.36 -32.62
N ARG A 516 2.86 -16.46 -32.17
CA ARG A 516 1.83 -15.42 -32.41
C ARG A 516 2.23 -14.04 -31.88
N ASP A 517 2.96 -14.00 -30.78
CA ASP A 517 3.51 -12.81 -30.12
C ASP A 517 4.72 -12.20 -30.83
N GLU A 518 5.37 -12.95 -31.73
CA GLU A 518 6.43 -12.43 -32.60
C GLU A 518 5.90 -11.73 -33.87
N LEU A 519 4.58 -11.75 -34.07
CA LEU A 519 3.90 -11.21 -35.23
C LEU A 519 2.88 -10.14 -34.83
N ARG A 520 2.64 -9.21 -35.75
CA ARG A 520 1.57 -8.20 -35.69
C ARG A 520 0.91 -8.08 -37.05
N PHE A 521 -0.31 -7.55 -37.10
CA PHE A 521 -0.91 -7.20 -38.39
C PHE A 521 -0.05 -6.18 -39.13
N TRP A 522 0.08 -6.38 -40.44
CA TRP A 522 0.75 -5.41 -41.29
C TRP A 522 -0.11 -4.13 -41.38
N GLN A 523 0.44 -3.02 -40.88
CA GLN A 523 -0.14 -1.69 -41.02
C GLN A 523 0.58 -1.01 -42.20
N GLY A 524 -0.18 -0.73 -43.26
CA GLY A 524 0.36 -0.22 -44.53
C GLY A 524 0.77 1.24 -44.52
#